data_AF-A0A150IP22-F1
#
_entry.id   AF-A0A150IP22-F1
#
_cell.length_a   1.000
_cell.length_b   1.000
_cell.length_c   1.000
_cell.angle_alpha   90.00
_cell.angle_beta   90.00
_cell.angle_gamma   90.00
#
_symmetry.space_group_name_H-M   'P 1'
#
loop_
_entity.id
_entity.type
_entity.pdbx_description
1 polymer ?
#
loop_
_entity_poly.entity_id
_entity_poly.type
_entity_poly.pdbx_seq_one_letter_code
_entity_poly.pdbx_strand_id
1 'polypeptide(L)'
;MKIIDPKFNYLKSDYYSAILREILNGCAVELYMSSLIMTLCCIDYMGIPLSGNTKNTNVQFKQFLEQYMSEVNSNYQNKTIQEIIYAIRCSLVHSFGEADALQKINITPIFEVGCDDRVHLLMDKDGNGNNTIHVSIPHLISETIAGVEKYFREVTDTVTLTEWYRRLYIIGGVGGPFNKLHTVPGGTIVYKNIHPLLDKLDDPRCTIKELYENIKTRLLEKYHQL
;
A
#
# COMPACT_ATOMS: atom_id res chain seq x y z
N MET A 1 9.37 17.17 21.44
CA MET A 1 8.17 17.18 20.57
C MET A 1 8.63 17.73 19.22
N LYS A 2 8.73 16.90 18.16
CA LYS A 2 9.07 17.42 16.82
C LYS A 2 7.86 18.20 16.32
N ILE A 3 8.05 19.47 15.94
CA ILE A 3 7.01 20.26 15.29
C ILE A 3 6.84 19.64 13.90
N ILE A 4 5.76 18.88 13.72
CA ILE A 4 5.40 18.34 12.40
C ILE A 4 4.81 19.50 11.59
N ASP A 5 5.35 19.74 10.41
CA ASP A 5 4.84 20.74 9.47
C ASP A 5 3.33 20.49 9.23
N PRO A 6 2.43 21.45 9.47
CA PRO A 6 0.99 21.30 9.21
C PRO A 6 0.67 20.83 7.79
N LYS A 7 1.53 21.17 6.81
CA LYS A 7 1.41 20.69 5.43
C LYS A 7 1.61 19.18 5.33
N PHE A 8 2.45 18.60 6.16
CA PHE A 8 2.70 17.16 6.20
C PHE A 8 1.46 16.36 6.62
N ASN A 9 0.77 16.81 7.66
CA ASN A 9 -0.48 16.19 8.10
C ASN A 9 -1.58 16.31 7.04
N TYR A 10 -1.63 17.45 6.34
CA TYR A 10 -2.55 17.65 5.23
C TYR A 10 -2.24 16.71 4.04
N LEU A 11 -0.98 16.60 3.64
CA LEU A 11 -0.53 15.67 2.58
C LEU A 11 -0.90 14.22 2.91
N LYS A 12 -0.65 13.81 4.16
CA LYS A 12 -1.07 12.50 4.65
C LYS A 12 -2.59 12.35 4.51
N SER A 13 -3.38 13.28 5.04
CA SER A 13 -4.85 13.23 4.92
C SER A 13 -5.34 13.11 3.47
N ASP A 14 -4.80 13.93 2.56
CA ASP A 14 -5.18 13.89 1.15
C ASP A 14 -4.82 12.54 0.53
N TYR A 15 -3.64 11.99 0.84
CA TYR A 15 -3.24 10.65 0.40
C TYR A 15 -4.22 9.56 0.84
N TYR A 16 -4.59 9.57 2.13
CA TYR A 16 -5.57 8.63 2.67
C TYR A 16 -6.94 8.78 2.00
N SER A 17 -7.38 10.02 1.78
CA SER A 17 -8.70 10.30 1.18
C SER A 17 -8.79 9.99 -0.32
N ALA A 18 -7.68 10.09 -1.05
CA ALA A 18 -7.66 9.91 -2.49
C ALA A 18 -7.30 8.48 -2.92
N ILE A 19 -6.39 7.80 -2.21
CA ILE A 19 -5.84 6.50 -2.63
C ILE A 19 -6.32 5.39 -1.71
N LEU A 20 -6.06 5.49 -0.41
CA LEU A 20 -6.39 4.40 0.52
C LEU A 20 -7.90 4.21 0.67
N ARG A 21 -8.68 5.30 0.67
CA ARG A 21 -10.14 5.22 0.65
C ARG A 21 -10.66 4.44 -0.55
N GLU A 22 -10.11 4.67 -1.74
CA GLU A 22 -10.58 4.00 -2.96
C GLU A 22 -10.22 2.50 -2.97
N ILE A 23 -9.02 2.14 -2.48
CA ILE A 23 -8.64 0.73 -2.27
C ILE A 23 -9.65 0.03 -1.36
N LEU A 24 -9.96 0.65 -0.20
CA LEU A 24 -10.86 0.09 0.81
C LEU A 24 -12.32 0.03 0.32
N ASN A 25 -12.80 1.07 -0.36
CA ASN A 25 -14.12 1.08 -0.99
C ASN A 25 -14.24 -0.02 -2.04
N GLY A 26 -13.20 -0.20 -2.87
CA GLY A 26 -13.14 -1.27 -3.86
C GLY A 26 -13.31 -2.65 -3.21
N CYS A 27 -12.67 -2.90 -2.07
CA CYS A 27 -12.87 -4.13 -1.31
C CYS A 27 -14.29 -4.25 -0.76
N ALA A 28 -14.87 -3.17 -0.24
CA ALA A 28 -16.23 -3.18 0.29
C ALA A 28 -17.28 -3.58 -0.77
N VAL A 29 -17.04 -3.20 -2.03
CA VAL A 29 -17.88 -3.55 -3.19
C VAL A 29 -17.35 -4.74 -4.01
N GLU A 30 -16.46 -5.55 -3.43
CA GLU A 30 -15.95 -6.81 -4.02
C GLU A 30 -15.10 -6.67 -5.29
N LEU A 31 -14.56 -5.48 -5.56
CA LEU A 31 -13.64 -5.21 -6.67
C LEU A 31 -12.19 -5.56 -6.29
N TYR A 32 -11.97 -6.78 -5.81
CA TYR A 32 -10.71 -7.19 -5.17
C TYR A 32 -9.48 -7.10 -6.07
N MET A 33 -9.59 -7.51 -7.33
CA MET A 33 -8.46 -7.40 -8.28
C MET A 33 -8.12 -5.95 -8.58
N SER A 34 -9.11 -5.07 -8.68
CA SER A 34 -8.89 -3.63 -8.84
C SER A 34 -8.21 -3.05 -7.60
N SER A 35 -8.68 -3.40 -6.40
CA SER A 35 -8.05 -2.99 -5.14
C SER A 35 -6.62 -3.51 -5.01
N LEU A 36 -6.35 -4.75 -5.43
CA LEU A 36 -5.01 -5.32 -5.49
C LEU A 36 -4.09 -4.51 -6.42
N ILE A 37 -4.52 -4.23 -7.64
CA ILE A 37 -3.74 -3.43 -8.60
C ILE A 37 -3.46 -2.03 -8.03
N MET A 38 -4.47 -1.37 -7.48
CA MET A 38 -4.31 -0.07 -6.83
C MET A 38 -3.35 -0.12 -5.63
N THR A 39 -3.34 -1.22 -4.89
CA THR A 39 -2.41 -1.44 -3.78
C THR A 39 -0.96 -1.57 -4.26
N LEU A 40 -0.73 -2.30 -5.35
CA LEU A 40 0.60 -2.40 -5.95
C LEU A 40 1.06 -1.05 -6.51
N CYS A 41 0.18 -0.29 -7.16
CA CYS A 41 0.46 1.09 -7.58
C CYS A 41 0.71 2.03 -6.39
N CYS A 42 0.03 1.82 -5.26
CA CYS A 42 0.26 2.56 -4.02
C CYS A 42 1.69 2.33 -3.51
N ILE A 43 2.17 1.08 -3.49
CA ILE A 43 3.55 0.77 -3.10
C ILE A 43 4.56 1.41 -4.05
N ASP A 44 4.35 1.33 -5.36
CA ASP A 44 5.21 2.01 -6.34
C ASP A 44 5.31 3.50 -6.03
N TYR A 45 4.15 4.12 -5.81
CA TYR A 45 4.05 5.53 -5.51
C TYR A 45 4.85 5.85 -4.24
N MET A 46 4.59 5.17 -3.13
CA MET A 46 5.31 5.40 -1.87
C MET A 46 6.82 5.13 -1.95
N GLY A 47 7.26 4.29 -2.91
CA GLY A 47 8.67 4.10 -3.22
C GLY A 47 9.34 5.31 -3.89
N ILE A 48 8.63 6.11 -4.69
CA ILE A 48 9.25 7.17 -5.51
C ILE A 48 10.00 8.24 -4.68
N PRO A 49 9.49 8.77 -3.54
CA PRO A 49 10.26 9.72 -2.73
C PRO A 49 11.58 9.14 -2.20
N LEU A 50 11.66 7.81 -2.00
CA LEU A 50 12.88 7.11 -1.60
C LEU A 50 13.94 7.12 -2.72
N SER A 51 13.53 7.39 -3.96
CA SER A 51 14.41 7.38 -5.13
C SER A 51 15.31 8.61 -5.24
N GLY A 52 14.97 9.70 -4.54
CA GLY A 52 15.56 11.03 -4.70
C GLY A 52 15.40 11.56 -6.13
N ASN A 53 16.33 11.20 -7.02
CA ASN A 53 16.38 11.58 -8.44
C ASN A 53 16.56 10.40 -9.41
N THR A 54 16.49 9.15 -8.93
CA THR A 54 16.74 7.96 -9.77
C THR A 54 15.43 7.34 -10.24
N LYS A 55 15.34 6.89 -11.50
CA LYS A 55 14.12 6.29 -12.07
C LYS A 55 13.94 4.80 -11.67
N ASN A 56 14.67 4.29 -10.68
CA ASN A 56 14.75 2.83 -10.44
C ASN A 56 13.60 2.29 -9.58
N THR A 57 12.39 2.32 -10.14
CA THR A 57 11.14 1.95 -9.45
C THR A 57 11.18 0.54 -8.83
N ASN A 58 11.94 -0.39 -9.40
CA ASN A 58 12.14 -1.73 -8.85
C ASN A 58 12.79 -1.70 -7.46
N VAL A 59 13.95 -1.05 -7.34
CA VAL A 59 14.68 -0.98 -6.07
C VAL A 59 13.84 -0.28 -5.00
N GLN A 60 13.17 0.82 -5.37
CA GLN A 60 12.36 1.56 -4.42
C GLN A 60 11.09 0.83 -3.98
N PHE A 61 10.44 0.12 -4.89
CA PHE A 61 9.30 -0.74 -4.55
C PHE A 61 9.71 -1.77 -3.50
N LYS A 62 10.84 -2.47 -3.73
CA LYS A 62 11.36 -3.49 -2.80
C LYS A 62 11.83 -2.89 -1.48
N GLN A 63 12.43 -1.70 -1.51
CA GLN A 63 12.77 -0.96 -0.30
C GLN A 63 11.53 -0.63 0.52
N PHE A 64 10.41 -0.28 -0.11
CA PHE A 64 9.17 -0.02 0.62
C PHE A 64 8.67 -1.29 1.33
N LEU A 65 8.67 -2.44 0.63
CA LEU A 65 8.34 -3.73 1.24
C LEU A 65 9.24 -4.03 2.45
N GLU A 66 10.55 -3.91 2.27
CA GLU A 66 11.57 -4.25 3.27
C GLU A 66 11.55 -3.33 4.48
N GLN A 67 11.39 -2.02 4.29
CA GLN A 67 11.51 -1.03 5.36
C GLN A 67 10.18 -0.85 6.11
N TYR A 68 9.06 -0.81 5.37
CA TYR A 68 7.79 -0.38 5.93
C TYR A 68 6.80 -1.52 6.13
N MET A 69 6.61 -2.40 5.15
CA MET A 69 5.66 -3.52 5.27
C MET A 69 6.19 -4.65 6.14
N SER A 70 7.52 -4.80 6.23
CA SER A 70 8.14 -5.82 7.08
C SER A 70 7.88 -5.67 8.58
N GLU A 71 7.42 -4.48 9.01
CA GLU A 71 7.03 -4.20 10.40
C GLU A 71 5.93 -5.15 10.90
N VAL A 72 5.01 -5.50 10.00
CA VAL A 72 3.84 -6.33 10.34
C VAL A 72 3.94 -7.73 9.74
N ASN A 73 4.77 -7.93 8.72
CA ASN A 73 5.02 -9.23 8.11
C ASN A 73 6.49 -9.38 7.68
N SER A 74 7.27 -10.12 8.47
CA SER A 74 8.71 -10.31 8.22
C SER A 74 9.05 -11.00 6.90
N ASN A 75 8.08 -11.65 6.23
CA ASN A 75 8.31 -12.26 4.92
C ASN A 75 8.74 -11.23 3.86
N TYR A 76 8.36 -9.95 4.04
CA TYR A 76 8.83 -8.88 3.16
C TYR A 76 10.31 -8.56 3.29
N GLN A 77 11.05 -9.12 4.26
CA GLN A 77 12.52 -9.05 4.30
C GLN A 77 13.17 -10.07 3.36
N ASN A 78 12.44 -11.12 2.95
CA ASN A 78 12.94 -12.14 2.05
C ASN A 78 13.02 -11.58 0.62
N LYS A 79 14.24 -11.53 0.05
CA LYS A 79 14.48 -11.04 -1.31
C LYS A 79 13.70 -11.80 -2.36
N THR A 80 13.52 -13.11 -2.22
CA THR A 80 12.70 -13.91 -3.15
C THR A 80 11.24 -13.45 -3.13
N ILE A 81 10.66 -13.21 -1.95
CA ILE A 81 9.30 -12.66 -1.84
C ILE A 81 9.22 -11.27 -2.47
N GLN A 82 10.21 -10.40 -2.22
CA GLN A 82 10.28 -9.06 -2.83
C GLN A 82 10.31 -9.13 -4.37
N GLU A 83 11.11 -10.05 -4.95
CA GLU A 83 11.14 -10.29 -6.40
C GLU A 83 9.79 -10.75 -6.94
N ILE A 84 9.13 -11.69 -6.25
CA ILE A 84 7.85 -12.25 -6.67
C ILE A 84 6.75 -11.18 -6.64
N ILE A 85 6.62 -10.42 -5.55
CA ILE A 85 5.60 -9.36 -5.46
C ILE A 85 5.86 -8.28 -6.52
N TYR A 86 7.12 -7.93 -6.78
CA TYR A 86 7.45 -7.00 -7.87
C TYR A 86 7.08 -7.57 -9.25
N ALA A 87 7.32 -8.86 -9.50
CA ALA A 87 6.93 -9.52 -10.74
C ALA A 87 5.40 -9.56 -10.91
N ILE A 88 4.65 -9.85 -9.85
CA ILE A 88 3.17 -9.75 -9.83
C ILE A 88 2.74 -8.33 -10.22
N ARG A 89 3.34 -7.31 -9.60
CA ARG A 89 3.10 -5.90 -9.95
C ARG A 89 3.37 -5.63 -11.43
N CYS A 90 4.49 -6.08 -11.99
CA CYS A 90 4.78 -5.88 -13.41
C CYS A 90 3.72 -6.54 -14.30
N SER A 91 3.36 -7.79 -14.01
CA SER A 91 2.39 -8.53 -14.83
C SER A 91 0.96 -8.00 -14.73
N LEU A 92 0.54 -7.48 -13.57
CA LEU A 92 -0.80 -6.91 -13.39
C LEU A 92 -0.92 -5.47 -13.90
N VAL A 93 0.10 -4.63 -13.69
CA VAL A 93 0.06 -3.20 -14.04
C VAL A 93 0.43 -2.95 -15.50
N HIS A 94 1.32 -3.76 -16.09
CA HIS A 94 1.81 -3.58 -17.47
C HIS A 94 1.30 -4.68 -18.40
N SER A 95 0.00 -4.68 -18.64
CA SER A 95 -0.73 -5.75 -19.35
C SER A 95 -0.28 -5.98 -20.80
N PHE A 96 0.44 -5.04 -21.43
CA PHE A 96 0.80 -5.09 -22.84
C PHE A 96 2.29 -5.32 -23.14
N GLY A 97 3.16 -5.52 -22.13
CA GLY A 97 4.60 -5.67 -22.35
C GLY A 97 5.34 -6.67 -21.44
N GLU A 98 4.78 -7.05 -20.29
CA GLU A 98 5.53 -7.82 -19.26
C GLU A 98 4.72 -8.96 -18.60
N ALA A 99 3.91 -9.69 -19.36
CA ALA A 99 3.51 -11.06 -18.98
C ALA A 99 4.73 -11.98 -18.72
N ASP A 100 5.91 -11.54 -19.17
CA ASP A 100 7.23 -12.13 -19.03
C ASP A 100 7.78 -12.21 -17.59
N ALA A 101 7.41 -11.29 -16.69
CA ALA A 101 8.09 -11.20 -15.38
C ALA A 101 7.85 -12.44 -14.50
N LEU A 102 6.58 -12.86 -14.39
CA LEU A 102 6.19 -14.09 -13.69
C LEU A 102 6.66 -15.35 -14.43
N GLN A 103 6.65 -15.33 -15.77
CA GLN A 103 7.17 -16.43 -16.58
C GLN A 103 8.68 -16.63 -16.38
N LYS A 104 9.46 -15.56 -16.28
CA LYS A 104 10.91 -15.60 -16.03
C LYS A 104 11.27 -16.24 -14.70
N ILE A 105 10.45 -16.02 -13.68
CA ILE A 105 10.68 -16.61 -12.35
C ILE A 105 9.92 -17.95 -12.15
N ASN A 106 9.16 -18.39 -13.16
CA ASN A 106 8.39 -19.63 -13.15
C ASN A 106 7.50 -19.81 -11.90
N ILE A 107 6.72 -18.77 -11.57
CA ILE A 107 5.80 -18.76 -10.43
C ILE A 107 4.42 -18.29 -10.86
N THR A 108 3.39 -19.01 -10.41
CA THR A 108 1.98 -18.67 -10.63
C THR A 108 1.38 -18.09 -9.34
N PRO A 109 0.91 -16.84 -9.34
CA PRO A 109 0.22 -16.28 -8.18
C PRO A 109 -1.20 -16.82 -8.06
N ILE A 110 -1.59 -17.20 -6.84
CA ILE A 110 -2.95 -17.57 -6.45
C ILE A 110 -3.47 -16.44 -5.56
N PHE A 111 -4.46 -15.69 -6.04
CA PHE A 111 -5.05 -14.58 -5.30
C PHE A 111 -6.22 -15.05 -4.46
N GLU A 112 -6.19 -14.73 -3.17
CA GLU A 112 -7.16 -15.21 -2.18
C GLU A 112 -7.83 -14.05 -1.46
N VAL A 113 -9.10 -14.21 -1.07
CA VAL A 113 -9.86 -13.14 -0.40
C VAL A 113 -10.36 -13.51 1.00
N GLY A 114 -10.20 -14.76 1.42
CA GLY A 114 -10.64 -15.24 2.74
C GLY A 114 -9.73 -16.31 3.34
N CYS A 115 -8.43 -16.20 3.12
CA CYS A 115 -7.47 -17.19 3.60
C CYS A 115 -6.93 -16.88 5.00
N ASP A 116 -6.47 -17.93 5.68
CA ASP A 116 -5.73 -17.87 6.94
C ASP A 116 -4.38 -17.14 6.76
N ASP A 117 -3.94 -16.45 7.82
CA ASP A 117 -2.65 -15.75 7.89
C ASP A 117 -1.46 -16.61 7.45
N ARG A 118 -1.52 -17.93 7.69
CA ARG A 118 -0.46 -18.89 7.32
C ARG A 118 -0.30 -19.09 5.82
N VAL A 119 -1.32 -18.72 5.04
CA VAL A 119 -1.35 -18.95 3.58
C VAL A 119 -0.81 -17.73 2.83
N HIS A 120 -0.93 -16.52 3.41
CA HIS A 120 -0.41 -15.31 2.75
C HIS A 120 1.12 -15.38 2.58
N LEU A 121 1.58 -15.25 1.33
CA LEU A 121 2.97 -15.38 0.88
C LEU A 121 3.56 -16.79 1.04
N LEU A 122 2.71 -17.80 1.19
CA LEU A 122 3.14 -19.19 1.16
C LEU A 122 3.53 -19.59 -0.26
N MET A 123 4.73 -20.16 -0.41
CA MET A 123 5.17 -20.79 -1.64
C MET A 123 4.85 -22.28 -1.58
N ASP A 124 4.23 -22.81 -2.65
CA ASP A 124 3.88 -24.23 -2.76
C ASP A 124 4.05 -24.70 -4.21
N LYS A 125 3.59 -25.92 -4.52
CA LYS A 125 3.43 -26.43 -5.87
C LYS A 125 1.98 -26.74 -6.19
N ASP A 126 1.55 -26.43 -7.40
CA ASP A 126 0.26 -26.87 -7.91
C ASP A 126 0.22 -28.39 -8.17
N GLY A 127 -0.96 -28.92 -8.53
CA GLY A 127 -1.13 -30.34 -8.86
C GLY A 127 -0.32 -30.83 -10.08
N ASN A 128 0.28 -29.93 -10.85
CA ASN A 128 1.17 -30.22 -11.97
C ASN A 128 2.65 -30.04 -11.62
N GLY A 129 2.96 -29.68 -10.36
CA GLY A 129 4.31 -29.45 -9.87
C GLY A 129 4.89 -28.07 -10.18
N ASN A 130 4.10 -27.12 -10.70
CA ASN A 130 4.53 -25.74 -10.95
C ASN A 130 4.59 -24.97 -9.64
N ASN A 131 5.57 -24.08 -9.50
CA ASN A 131 5.68 -23.26 -8.28
C ASN A 131 4.54 -22.25 -8.23
N THR A 132 3.91 -22.14 -7.07
CA THR A 132 2.86 -21.17 -6.77
C THR A 132 3.26 -20.26 -5.63
N ILE A 133 2.66 -19.07 -5.59
CA ILE A 133 2.65 -18.23 -4.40
C ILE A 133 1.21 -17.84 -4.08
N HIS A 134 0.81 -18.00 -2.84
CA HIS A 134 -0.50 -17.57 -2.38
C HIS A 134 -0.44 -16.11 -1.90
N VAL A 135 -1.35 -15.28 -2.39
CA VAL A 135 -1.40 -13.85 -2.07
C VAL A 135 -2.83 -13.50 -1.65
N SER A 136 -3.04 -13.50 -0.34
CA SER A 136 -4.22 -12.86 0.26
C SER A 136 -4.30 -11.37 -0.05
N ILE A 137 -5.37 -10.96 -0.73
CA ILE A 137 -5.66 -9.56 -1.04
C ILE A 137 -5.92 -8.75 0.25
N PRO A 138 -6.75 -9.22 1.21
CA PRO A 138 -6.94 -8.51 2.49
C PRO A 138 -5.65 -8.28 3.27
N HIS A 139 -4.77 -9.29 3.34
CA HIS A 139 -3.48 -9.14 4.02
C HIS A 139 -2.63 -8.08 3.34
N LEU A 140 -2.40 -8.23 2.02
CA LEU A 140 -1.55 -7.30 1.28
C LEU A 140 -2.04 -5.85 1.41
N ILE A 141 -3.36 -5.62 1.37
CA ILE A 141 -3.96 -4.29 1.57
C ILE A 141 -3.70 -3.77 2.99
N SER A 142 -4.00 -4.57 4.01
CA SER A 142 -3.81 -4.17 5.41
C SER A 142 -2.34 -3.89 5.74
N GLU A 143 -1.42 -4.71 5.23
CA GLU A 143 0.03 -4.55 5.38
C GLU A 143 0.53 -3.31 4.64
N THR A 144 -0.01 -3.02 3.46
CA THR A 144 0.32 -1.81 2.70
C THR A 144 -0.12 -0.56 3.43
N ILE A 145 -1.35 -0.52 3.97
CA ILE A 145 -1.85 0.63 4.74
C ILE A 145 -1.01 0.85 6.00
N ALA A 146 -0.64 -0.24 6.70
CA ALA A 146 0.26 -0.17 7.85
C ALA A 146 1.66 0.33 7.46
N GLY A 147 2.19 -0.13 6.32
CA GLY A 147 3.45 0.36 5.76
C GLY A 147 3.41 1.84 5.39
N VAL A 148 2.31 2.30 4.77
CA VAL A 148 2.08 3.72 4.47
C VAL A 148 2.09 4.55 5.76
N GLU A 149 1.41 4.07 6.81
CA GLU A 149 1.41 4.76 8.11
C GLU A 149 2.81 4.83 8.69
N LYS A 150 3.56 3.72 8.68
CA LYS A 150 4.95 3.69 9.15
C LYS A 150 5.82 4.68 8.38
N TYR A 151 5.71 4.70 7.06
CA TYR A 151 6.39 5.68 6.21
C TYR A 151 6.09 7.12 6.67
N PHE A 152 4.83 7.48 6.84
CA PHE A 152 4.48 8.84 7.31
C PHE A 152 4.94 9.14 8.75
N ARG A 153 5.12 8.13 9.61
CA ARG A 153 5.69 8.34 10.95
C ARG A 153 7.20 8.59 10.93
N GLU A 154 7.89 8.02 9.94
CA GLU A 154 9.36 8.04 9.85
C GLU A 154 9.91 9.11 8.92
N VAL A 155 9.13 9.59 7.93
CA VAL A 155 9.57 10.65 7.03
C VAL A 155 9.90 11.92 7.79
N THR A 156 11.15 12.35 7.64
CA THR A 156 11.65 13.63 8.19
C THR A 156 11.82 14.71 7.13
N ASP A 157 11.96 14.34 5.85
CA ASP A 157 12.10 15.29 4.74
C ASP A 157 10.74 15.61 4.11
N THR A 158 10.06 16.60 4.71
CA THR A 158 8.76 17.07 4.24
C THR A 158 8.86 17.87 2.94
N VAL A 159 10.04 18.37 2.57
CA VAL A 159 10.25 19.20 1.37
C VAL A 159 10.23 18.33 0.12
N THR A 160 11.02 17.25 0.11
CA THR A 160 11.05 16.29 -1.01
C THR A 160 9.69 15.63 -1.21
N LEU A 161 9.00 15.28 -0.11
CA LEU A 161 7.66 14.73 -0.18
C LEU A 161 6.65 15.74 -0.76
N THR A 162 6.69 17.00 -0.32
CA THR A 162 5.79 18.04 -0.84
C THR A 162 6.01 18.29 -2.33
N GLU A 163 7.27 18.39 -2.76
CA GLU A 163 7.62 18.60 -4.17
C GLU A 163 7.27 17.38 -5.04
N TRP A 164 7.33 16.18 -4.50
CA TRP A 164 6.89 15.01 -5.21
C TRP A 164 5.36 14.92 -5.31
N TYR A 165 4.65 15.18 -4.21
CA TYR A 165 3.18 15.26 -4.20
C TYR A 165 2.68 16.33 -5.18
N ARG A 166 3.42 17.44 -5.28
CA ARG A 166 3.24 18.47 -6.30
C ARG A 166 3.14 17.89 -7.70
N ARG A 167 4.07 17.01 -8.08
CA ARG A 167 4.16 16.45 -9.42
C ARG A 167 2.97 15.56 -9.76
N LEU A 168 2.38 14.87 -8.79
CA LEU A 168 1.15 14.10 -9.04
C LEU A 168 0.01 14.96 -9.57
N TYR A 169 -0.24 16.10 -8.92
CA TYR A 169 -1.40 16.92 -9.23
C TYR A 169 -1.18 17.80 -10.46
N ILE A 170 0.06 18.14 -10.80
CA ILE A 170 0.38 18.87 -12.04
C ILE A 170 0.14 17.98 -13.27
N ILE A 171 0.47 16.69 -13.20
CA ILE A 171 0.31 15.76 -14.34
C ILE A 171 -1.18 15.47 -14.62
N GLY A 172 -2.06 15.60 -13.62
CA GLY A 172 -3.51 15.43 -13.79
C GLY A 172 -4.25 16.62 -14.42
N GLY A 173 -3.58 17.74 -14.73
CA GLY A 173 -4.22 18.93 -15.29
C GLY A 173 -5.16 19.68 -14.35
N VAL A 174 -5.23 19.29 -13.07
CA VAL A 174 -6.13 19.89 -12.07
C VAL A 174 -5.32 20.83 -11.18
N GLY A 175 -5.40 22.14 -11.44
CA GLY A 175 -4.81 23.18 -10.56
C GLY A 175 -5.52 23.35 -9.20
N GLY A 176 -6.65 22.69 -8.98
CA GLY A 176 -7.47 22.81 -7.76
C GLY A 176 -6.81 22.33 -6.44
N PRO A 177 -6.17 21.15 -6.38
CA PRO A 177 -5.52 20.64 -5.17
C PRO A 177 -4.31 21.47 -4.70
N PHE A 178 -3.67 22.22 -5.60
CA PHE A 178 -2.62 23.18 -5.24
C PHE A 178 -3.10 24.30 -4.33
N ASN A 179 -4.29 24.82 -4.62
CA ASN A 179 -4.89 25.84 -3.78
C ASN A 179 -5.23 25.30 -2.39
N LYS A 180 -5.49 24.00 -2.25
CA LYS A 180 -5.75 23.36 -0.94
C LYS A 180 -4.49 23.16 -0.09
N LEU A 181 -3.31 22.97 -0.71
CA LEU A 181 -2.04 23.00 0.03
C LEU A 181 -1.70 24.39 0.58
N HIS A 182 -2.27 25.46 0.00
CA HIS A 182 -2.14 26.82 0.49
C HIS A 182 -3.21 27.18 1.54
N THR A 183 -4.37 26.52 1.52
CA THR A 183 -5.40 26.63 2.56
C THR A 183 -5.42 25.38 3.45
N VAL A 184 -4.48 25.31 4.39
CA VAL A 184 -4.52 24.28 5.46
C VAL A 184 -5.82 24.49 6.25
N PRO A 185 -6.81 23.58 6.19
CA PRO A 185 -8.00 23.71 7.00
C PRO A 185 -7.59 23.65 8.47
N GLY A 186 -7.98 24.63 9.27
CA GLY A 186 -7.82 24.56 10.71
C GLY A 186 -8.65 23.41 11.27
N GLY A 187 -8.04 22.45 11.95
CA GLY A 187 -8.75 21.32 12.57
C GLY A 187 -7.88 20.08 12.76
N THR A 188 -8.35 19.19 13.62
CA THR A 188 -7.76 17.84 13.76
C THR A 188 -8.35 16.95 12.66
N ILE A 189 -7.50 16.29 11.87
CA ILE A 189 -7.94 15.31 10.87
C ILE A 189 -8.56 14.12 11.62
N VAL A 190 -9.73 13.67 11.16
CA VAL A 190 -10.43 12.51 11.71
C VAL A 190 -10.53 11.43 10.62
N TYR A 191 -9.64 10.44 10.66
CA TYR A 191 -9.48 9.40 9.65
C TYR A 191 -10.68 8.46 9.53
N LYS A 192 -11.44 8.21 10.60
CA LYS A 192 -12.68 7.41 10.50
C LYS A 192 -13.73 8.02 9.56
N ASN A 193 -13.67 9.34 9.34
CA ASN A 193 -14.54 10.04 8.38
C ASN A 193 -14.08 9.86 6.93
N ILE A 194 -12.82 9.48 6.70
CA ILE A 194 -12.31 9.08 5.39
C ILE A 194 -12.79 7.67 5.04
N HIS A 195 -12.59 6.72 5.96
CA HIS A 195 -13.10 5.37 5.84
C HIS A 195 -13.22 4.73 7.24
N PRO A 196 -14.31 3.98 7.56
CA PRO A 196 -14.50 3.41 8.90
C PRO A 196 -13.39 2.48 9.38
N LEU A 197 -12.67 1.82 8.46
CA LEU A 197 -11.52 0.94 8.76
C LEU A 197 -10.27 1.69 9.26
N LEU A 198 -10.24 3.02 9.11
CA LEU A 198 -9.11 3.86 9.47
C LEU A 198 -9.26 4.49 10.87
N ASP A 199 -10.25 4.05 11.65
CA ASP A 199 -10.57 4.58 12.98
C ASP A 199 -9.38 4.51 13.96
N LYS A 200 -8.55 3.48 13.84
CA LYS A 200 -7.33 3.32 14.64
C LYS A 200 -6.27 4.40 14.40
N LEU A 201 -6.32 5.14 13.29
CA LEU A 201 -5.41 6.28 13.06
C LEU A 201 -5.77 7.51 13.89
N ASP A 202 -7.00 7.57 14.43
CA ASP A 202 -7.44 8.64 15.31
C ASP A 202 -6.92 8.47 16.76
N ASP A 203 -6.39 7.28 17.11
CA ASP A 203 -5.72 7.06 18.41
C ASP A 203 -4.18 7.27 18.27
N PRO A 204 -3.61 8.30 18.89
CA PRO A 204 -2.17 8.57 18.81
C PRO A 204 -1.28 7.49 19.45
N ARG A 205 -1.86 6.57 20.24
CA ARG A 205 -1.14 5.45 20.87
C ARG A 205 -1.17 4.18 20.02
N CYS A 206 -1.97 4.16 18.95
CA CYS A 206 -2.10 3.02 18.07
C CYS A 206 -0.75 2.64 17.44
N THR A 207 -0.33 1.40 17.67
CA THR A 207 0.85 0.81 17.04
C THR A 207 0.57 0.46 15.58
N ILE A 208 1.62 0.34 14.77
CA ILE A 208 1.49 -0.08 13.35
C ILE A 208 0.84 -1.46 13.26
N LYS A 209 1.16 -2.37 14.21
CA LYS A 209 0.59 -3.70 14.29
C LYS A 209 -0.90 -3.69 14.63
N GLU A 210 -1.34 -2.86 15.57
CA GLU A 210 -2.77 -2.73 15.91
C GLU A 210 -3.58 -2.17 14.74
N LEU A 211 -3.03 -1.21 13.99
CA LEU A 211 -3.65 -0.70 12.77
C LEU A 211 -3.82 -1.81 11.73
N TYR A 212 -2.75 -2.56 11.46
CA TYR A 212 -2.75 -3.70 10.54
C TYR A 212 -3.81 -4.73 10.93
N GLU A 213 -3.80 -5.21 12.18
CA GLU A 213 -4.74 -6.22 12.66
C GLU A 213 -6.19 -5.72 12.55
N ASN A 214 -6.47 -4.48 12.94
CA ASN A 214 -7.82 -3.90 12.84
C ASN A 214 -8.35 -3.89 11.40
N ILE A 215 -7.52 -3.47 10.44
CA ILE A 215 -7.92 -3.45 9.02
C ILE A 215 -8.07 -4.87 8.50
N LYS A 216 -7.08 -5.74 8.75
CA LYS A 216 -7.08 -7.14 8.30
C LYS A 216 -8.33 -7.87 8.79
N THR A 217 -8.57 -7.87 10.10
CA THR A 217 -9.71 -8.57 10.72
C THR A 217 -11.02 -8.11 10.09
N ARG A 218 -11.23 -6.81 9.95
CA ARG A 218 -12.48 -6.26 9.40
C ARG A 218 -12.65 -6.49 7.90
N LEU A 219 -11.57 -6.60 7.14
CA LEU A 219 -11.63 -7.03 5.73
C LEU A 219 -11.97 -8.53 5.62
N LEU A 220 -11.49 -9.35 6.55
CA LEU A 220 -11.75 -10.80 6.60
C LEU A 220 -13.08 -11.18 7.27
N GLU A 221 -13.68 -10.31 8.10
CA GLU A 221 -14.95 -10.54 8.79
C GLU A 221 -16.08 -10.96 7.83
N LYS A 222 -16.08 -10.43 6.60
CA LYS A 222 -17.05 -10.79 5.56
C LYS A 222 -16.94 -12.26 5.11
N TYR A 223 -15.78 -12.89 5.32
CA TYR A 223 -15.47 -14.26 4.90
C TYR A 223 -15.58 -15.29 6.00
N HIS A 224 -15.46 -14.86 7.26
CA HIS A 224 -15.65 -15.74 8.42
C HIS A 224 -17.12 -15.86 8.87
N GLN A 225 -18.05 -15.19 8.18
CA GLN A 225 -19.49 -15.28 8.40
C GLN A 225 -20.20 -16.31 7.50
N LEU A 226 -19.44 -17.09 6.72
CA LEU A 226 -19.90 -18.22 5.90
C LEU A 226 -19.41 -19.54 6.51
#